data_AF-A0A410FT50-F1
#
_entry.id   AF-A0A410FT50-F1
#
_cell.length_a   1.000
_cell.length_b   1.000
_cell.length_c   1.000
_cell.angle_alpha   90.00
_cell.angle_beta   90.00
_cell.angle_gamma   90.00
#
_symmetry.space_group_name_H-M   'P 1'
#
loop_
_entity.id
_entity.type
_entity.pdbx_description
1 polymer ?
#
loop_
_entity_poly.entity_id
_entity_poly.type
_entity_poly.pdbx_seq_one_letter_code
_entity_poly.pdbx_strand_id
1 'polypeptide(L)'
;MRGRYGSSARVLAWWFAGLAAAGVAFAGASAAPLPERMILTGAPALGPTWLPGDDGAPVPAGCGPEAARILLAYYDRRYGYRFVGDDLDAAIRELHRRMGTITVVWEGVRQGLTWPWAFASGLRAYAEARCPGGVRVETAGGSLAATFDRAVALLTRGIPHVILFDWRGAGGILPNHYAVVVGYDRSGGRRHLILNPGWGYDFQLLDLADPAVAPVTLYWIEEILDPPDDVPGAPVGPPSAAGMWERGEDATVQLRPVLRLHSDPASTVRWPASSRVQPLVPGADDLTTAIWDGP
;
A
#
# COMPACT_ATOMS: atom_id res chain seq x y z
N MET A 1 -52.39 44.07 -53.89
CA MET A 1 -53.26 43.08 -54.56
C MET A 1 -52.84 41.69 -54.10
N ARG A 2 -53.82 40.91 -53.59
CA ARG A 2 -53.92 39.42 -53.49
C ARG A 2 -52.66 38.65 -53.08
N GLY A 3 -52.59 38.09 -51.87
CA GLY A 3 -53.21 36.80 -51.45
C GLY A 3 -52.06 35.85 -51.05
N ARG A 4 -52.14 34.82 -50.20
CA ARG A 4 -53.19 34.10 -49.49
C ARG A 4 -52.52 33.37 -48.30
N TYR A 5 -53.32 33.07 -47.28
CA TYR A 5 -53.06 32.10 -46.22
C TYR A 5 -52.98 30.65 -46.76
N GLY A 6 -52.27 29.77 -46.03
CA GLY A 6 -52.60 28.33 -45.97
C GLY A 6 -51.47 27.35 -45.63
N SER A 7 -51.32 27.06 -44.33
CA SER A 7 -51.00 25.76 -43.69
C SER A 7 -50.34 24.64 -44.52
N SER A 8 -49.23 24.06 -44.05
CA SER A 8 -49.09 22.76 -43.32
C SER A 8 -47.57 22.48 -43.29
N ALA A 9 -46.88 21.85 -42.35
CA ALA A 9 -47.24 20.84 -41.36
C ALA A 9 -46.18 20.88 -40.21
N ARG A 10 -46.60 20.30 -39.08
CA ARG A 10 -45.82 19.92 -37.88
C ARG A 10 -44.49 19.24 -38.29
N VAL A 11 -43.42 19.33 -37.50
CA VAL A 11 -43.10 18.37 -36.43
C VAL A 11 -41.71 18.72 -35.83
N LEU A 12 -41.59 18.61 -34.48
CA LEU A 12 -40.38 18.49 -33.63
C LEU A 12 -39.41 19.68 -33.56
N ALA A 13 -38.88 20.11 -32.42
CA ALA A 13 -39.09 19.79 -31.02
C ALA A 13 -38.42 20.90 -30.17
N TRP A 14 -39.09 21.27 -29.09
CA TRP A 14 -38.63 21.68 -27.75
C TRP A 14 -37.11 21.57 -27.52
N TRP A 15 -36.43 22.50 -26.87
CA TRP A 15 -36.43 22.71 -25.41
C TRP A 15 -35.75 24.04 -25.07
N PHE A 16 -36.26 24.81 -24.11
CA PHE A 16 -35.49 25.47 -23.04
C PHE A 16 -36.47 26.24 -22.14
N ALA A 17 -36.93 25.62 -21.05
CA ALA A 17 -37.25 26.30 -19.80
C ALA A 17 -37.61 25.28 -18.70
N GLY A 18 -36.94 25.43 -17.55
CA GLY A 18 -37.31 24.85 -16.26
C GLY A 18 -36.66 23.49 -15.99
N LEU A 19 -36.29 23.14 -14.77
CA LEU A 19 -36.34 23.78 -13.46
C LEU A 19 -35.66 22.78 -12.50
N ALA A 20 -35.22 23.28 -11.35
CA ALA A 20 -35.11 22.53 -10.10
C ALA A 20 -33.94 21.54 -9.92
N ALA A 21 -33.08 21.91 -8.98
CA ALA A 21 -32.73 21.12 -7.80
C ALA A 21 -32.57 19.60 -8.02
N ALA A 22 -31.33 19.20 -8.29
CA ALA A 22 -30.83 17.90 -7.86
C ALA A 22 -29.83 18.13 -6.74
N GLY A 23 -30.37 18.37 -5.53
CA GLY A 23 -29.65 17.98 -4.33
C GLY A 23 -29.49 16.46 -4.41
N VAL A 24 -28.27 16.00 -4.64
CA VAL A 24 -27.96 14.58 -4.53
C VAL A 24 -28.02 14.25 -3.06
N ALA A 25 -29.19 13.79 -2.64
CA ALA A 25 -29.34 12.95 -1.47
C ALA A 25 -28.40 11.74 -1.69
N PHE A 26 -27.26 11.74 -1.00
CA PHE A 26 -26.57 10.50 -0.71
C PHE A 26 -27.55 9.68 0.14
N ALA A 27 -28.32 8.83 -0.55
CA ALA A 27 -29.01 7.74 0.09
C ALA A 27 -27.93 6.96 0.84
N GLY A 28 -28.06 6.93 2.17
CA GLY A 28 -27.24 6.12 3.04
C GLY A 28 -27.40 4.66 2.66
N ALA A 29 -26.57 4.18 1.75
CA ALA A 29 -26.08 2.83 1.87
C ALA A 29 -25.39 2.80 3.23
N SER A 30 -25.97 2.08 4.19
CA SER A 30 -25.24 1.69 5.39
C SER A 30 -24.02 0.93 4.90
N ALA A 31 -22.90 1.63 4.71
CA ALA A 31 -21.62 0.98 4.47
C ALA A 31 -21.49 -0.04 5.60
N ALA A 32 -21.24 -1.31 5.23
CA ALA A 32 -20.97 -2.32 6.24
C ALA A 32 -19.92 -1.76 7.19
N PRO A 33 -20.08 -1.95 8.52
CA PRO A 33 -19.14 -1.40 9.48
C PRO A 33 -17.73 -1.85 9.09
N LEU A 34 -16.78 -0.91 9.13
CA LEU A 34 -15.39 -1.23 8.86
C LEU A 34 -14.92 -2.30 9.84
N PRO A 35 -14.17 -3.33 9.38
CA PRO A 35 -13.62 -4.34 10.27
C PRO A 35 -12.79 -3.74 11.39
N GLU A 36 -12.75 -4.43 12.54
CA GLU A 36 -11.88 -4.04 13.64
C GLU A 36 -10.40 -4.22 13.30
N ARG A 37 -10.08 -5.27 12.55
CA ARG A 37 -8.72 -5.51 12.03
C ARG A 37 -8.79 -6.03 10.61
N MET A 38 -7.77 -5.69 9.85
CA MET A 38 -7.63 -6.15 8.48
C MET A 38 -6.14 -6.29 8.13
N ILE A 39 -5.78 -7.35 7.42
CA ILE A 39 -4.48 -7.54 6.79
C ILE A 39 -4.68 -7.92 5.33
N LEU A 40 -4.10 -7.15 4.42
CA LEU A 40 -3.94 -7.48 3.01
C LEU A 40 -2.69 -8.36 2.86
N THR A 41 -2.86 -9.51 2.22
CA THR A 41 -1.74 -10.40 1.86
C THR A 41 -1.31 -10.15 0.41
N GLY A 42 -0.21 -10.76 0.00
CA GLY A 42 0.34 -10.61 -1.36
C GLY A 42 1.51 -9.65 -1.48
N ALA A 43 1.86 -8.94 -0.41
CA ALA A 43 3.10 -8.19 -0.32
C ALA A 43 4.19 -9.11 0.25
N PRO A 44 5.21 -9.51 -0.53
CA PRO A 44 6.20 -10.48 -0.09
C PRO A 44 7.15 -9.91 0.96
N ALA A 45 7.58 -10.73 1.91
CA ALA A 45 8.55 -10.38 2.93
C ALA A 45 9.98 -10.36 2.35
N LEU A 46 10.30 -9.35 1.55
CA LEU A 46 11.63 -9.16 0.97
C LEU A 46 12.61 -8.48 1.95
N GLY A 47 13.90 -8.55 1.61
CA GLY A 47 14.96 -7.82 2.28
C GLY A 47 15.47 -8.45 3.59
N PRO A 48 16.41 -7.77 4.30
CA PRO A 48 17.15 -6.62 3.80
C PRO A 48 18.16 -7.05 2.73
N THR A 49 18.26 -6.31 1.63
CA THR A 49 19.18 -6.62 0.53
C THR A 49 20.48 -5.83 0.62
N TRP A 50 21.59 -6.51 0.35
CA TRP A 50 22.92 -5.92 0.20
C TRP A 50 23.30 -5.89 -1.27
N LEU A 51 23.67 -4.72 -1.77
CA LEU A 51 24.13 -4.49 -3.14
C LEU A 51 25.66 -4.54 -3.18
N PRO A 52 26.26 -4.92 -4.31
CA PRO A 52 27.70 -4.76 -4.53
C PRO A 52 28.04 -3.27 -4.56
N GLY A 53 29.01 -2.83 -3.74
CA GLY A 53 29.57 -1.48 -3.80
C GLY A 53 30.70 -1.35 -4.81
N ASP A 54 31.02 -0.11 -5.20
CA ASP A 54 32.06 0.20 -6.18
C ASP A 54 33.47 -0.19 -5.72
N ASP A 55 33.70 -0.21 -4.40
CA ASP A 55 34.93 -0.65 -3.74
C ASP A 55 34.95 -2.16 -3.45
N GLY A 56 33.94 -2.90 -3.93
CA GLY A 56 33.72 -4.32 -3.65
C GLY A 56 33.12 -4.60 -2.27
N ALA A 57 32.94 -3.59 -1.40
CA ALA A 57 32.29 -3.77 -0.12
C ALA A 57 30.76 -3.73 -0.27
N PRO A 58 30.00 -4.59 0.42
CA PRO A 58 28.55 -4.57 0.34
C PRO A 58 27.98 -3.25 0.89
N VAL A 59 26.97 -2.72 0.19
CA VAL A 59 26.22 -1.53 0.60
C VAL A 59 24.75 -1.90 0.80
N PRO A 60 24.07 -1.38 1.83
CA PRO A 60 22.66 -1.67 2.03
C PRO A 60 21.82 -1.02 0.92
N ALA A 61 20.84 -1.75 0.37
CA ALA A 61 19.91 -1.18 -0.60
C ALA A 61 19.10 0.00 -0.02
N GLY A 62 18.81 -0.05 1.29
CA GLY A 62 18.05 0.96 2.03
C GLY A 62 16.56 0.64 2.12
N CYS A 63 15.92 1.11 3.18
CA CYS A 63 14.50 0.83 3.45
C CYS A 63 13.55 1.47 2.43
N GLY A 64 13.90 2.62 1.85
CA GLY A 64 13.13 3.24 0.77
C GLY A 64 13.00 2.33 -0.46
N PRO A 65 14.11 1.95 -1.12
CA PRO A 65 14.08 1.03 -2.26
C PRO A 65 13.43 -0.32 -1.94
N GLU A 66 13.63 -0.86 -0.73
CA GLU A 66 12.97 -2.11 -0.32
C GLU A 66 11.45 -1.96 -0.20
N ALA A 67 10.96 -0.92 0.47
CA ALA A 67 9.54 -0.66 0.59
C ALA A 67 8.88 -0.45 -0.79
N ALA A 68 9.57 0.24 -1.70
CA ALA A 68 9.11 0.41 -3.08
C ALA A 68 9.07 -0.92 -3.84
N ARG A 69 10.10 -1.77 -3.71
CA ARG A 69 10.14 -3.09 -4.34
C ARG A 69 9.01 -3.99 -3.84
N ILE A 70 8.75 -4.01 -2.54
CA ILE A 70 7.67 -4.79 -1.93
C ILE A 70 6.30 -4.29 -2.40
N LEU A 71 6.11 -2.97 -2.43
CA LEU A 71 4.89 -2.35 -2.97
C LEU A 71 4.69 -2.78 -4.43
N LEU A 72 5.70 -2.61 -5.28
CA LEU A 72 5.61 -2.96 -6.71
C LEU A 72 5.41 -4.47 -6.94
N ALA A 73 6.00 -5.34 -6.11
CA ALA A 73 5.76 -6.78 -6.15
C ALA A 73 4.27 -7.13 -5.88
N TYR A 74 3.62 -6.39 -4.98
CA TYR A 74 2.18 -6.52 -4.80
C TYR A 74 1.41 -6.14 -6.07
N TYR A 75 1.80 -5.07 -6.78
CA TYR A 75 1.15 -4.68 -8.03
C TYR A 75 1.37 -5.71 -9.14
N ASP A 76 2.58 -6.26 -9.26
CA ASP A 76 2.87 -7.37 -10.19
C ASP A 76 1.94 -8.54 -9.93
N ARG A 77 1.85 -8.96 -8.66
CA ARG A 77 1.02 -10.10 -8.29
C ARG A 77 -0.48 -9.80 -8.44
N ARG A 78 -0.97 -8.65 -7.98
CA ARG A 78 -2.40 -8.30 -7.95
C ARG A 78 -2.97 -7.96 -9.31
N TYR A 79 -2.22 -7.25 -10.14
CA TYR A 79 -2.73 -6.65 -11.38
C TYR A 79 -1.98 -7.12 -12.63
N GLY A 80 -1.00 -8.02 -12.50
CA GLY A 80 -0.30 -8.60 -13.65
C GLY A 80 0.81 -7.71 -14.22
N TYR A 81 1.22 -6.65 -13.51
CA TYR A 81 2.36 -5.84 -13.92
C TYR A 81 3.66 -6.64 -13.87
N ARG A 82 4.71 -6.06 -14.47
CA ARG A 82 6.07 -6.62 -14.50
C ARG A 82 7.08 -5.58 -14.03
N PHE A 83 6.79 -4.94 -12.90
CA PHE A 83 7.69 -3.99 -12.28
C PHE A 83 8.96 -4.68 -11.81
N VAL A 84 8.85 -5.78 -11.09
CA VAL A 84 9.97 -6.43 -10.39
C VAL A 84 10.08 -7.93 -10.67
N GLY A 85 9.01 -8.59 -11.13
CA GLY A 85 8.94 -10.05 -11.29
C GLY A 85 9.92 -10.66 -12.30
N ASP A 86 10.46 -9.86 -13.23
CA ASP A 86 11.41 -10.33 -14.24
C ASP A 86 12.84 -10.48 -13.71
N ASP A 87 13.26 -9.60 -12.80
CA ASP A 87 14.59 -9.61 -12.17
C ASP A 87 14.56 -8.79 -10.88
N LEU A 88 14.36 -9.50 -9.75
CA LEU A 88 14.30 -8.91 -8.42
C LEU A 88 15.57 -8.16 -8.01
N ASP A 89 16.72 -8.59 -8.51
CA ASP A 89 18.03 -8.04 -8.16
C ASP A 89 18.34 -6.79 -8.99
N ALA A 90 18.01 -6.80 -10.29
CA ALA A 90 18.10 -5.60 -11.11
C ALA A 90 17.10 -4.54 -10.66
N ALA A 91 15.88 -4.96 -10.27
CA ALA A 91 14.86 -4.06 -9.76
C ALA A 91 15.32 -3.26 -8.55
N ILE A 92 15.86 -3.93 -7.51
CA ILE A 92 16.32 -3.24 -6.30
C ILE A 92 17.50 -2.31 -6.57
N ARG A 93 18.44 -2.69 -7.46
CA ARG A 93 19.56 -1.83 -7.88
C ARG A 93 19.08 -0.57 -8.60
N GLU A 94 18.11 -0.72 -9.50
CA GLU A 94 17.55 0.41 -10.22
C GLU A 94 16.72 1.33 -9.31
N LEU A 95 15.91 0.78 -8.40
CA LEU A 95 15.18 1.56 -7.39
C LEU A 95 16.15 2.35 -6.50
N HIS A 96 17.20 1.72 -5.99
CA HIS A 96 18.26 2.37 -5.21
C HIS A 96 18.85 3.59 -5.94
N ARG A 97 19.21 3.42 -7.21
CA ARG A 97 19.73 4.51 -8.05
C ARG A 97 18.70 5.61 -8.30
N ARG A 98 17.47 5.26 -8.69
CA ARG A 98 16.41 6.24 -9.03
C ARG A 98 15.92 7.03 -7.83
N MET A 99 15.96 6.44 -6.64
CA MET A 99 15.63 7.11 -5.38
C MET A 99 16.79 7.91 -4.79
N GLY A 100 17.97 7.89 -5.44
CA GLY A 100 19.15 8.59 -4.95
C GLY A 100 19.56 8.13 -3.56
N THR A 101 19.36 6.85 -3.24
CA THR A 101 19.69 6.30 -1.93
C THR A 101 21.20 6.31 -1.75
N ILE A 102 21.67 6.89 -0.64
CA ILE A 102 23.09 6.94 -0.31
C ILE A 102 23.39 6.05 0.89
N THR A 103 24.63 5.55 0.97
CA THR A 103 25.10 4.86 2.17
C THR A 103 25.62 5.87 3.18
N VAL A 104 25.13 5.81 4.40
CA VAL A 104 25.62 6.58 5.56
C VAL A 104 26.11 5.63 6.64
N VAL A 105 27.05 6.07 7.46
CA VAL A 105 27.47 5.32 8.66
C VAL A 105 26.80 5.96 9.87
N TRP A 106 26.02 5.18 10.60
CA TRP A 106 25.34 5.62 11.81
C TRP A 106 25.54 4.58 12.91
N GLU A 107 25.98 5.03 14.08
CA GLU A 107 26.39 4.15 15.19
C GLU A 107 27.36 3.03 14.77
N GLY A 108 28.23 3.30 13.79
CA GLY A 108 29.19 2.33 13.25
C GLY A 108 28.61 1.33 12.24
N VAL A 109 27.31 1.42 11.92
CA VAL A 109 26.63 0.52 10.98
C VAL A 109 26.34 1.27 9.67
N ARG A 110 26.60 0.63 8.53
CA ARG A 110 26.22 1.14 7.20
C ARG A 110 24.70 1.05 7.03
N GLN A 111 24.06 2.17 6.70
CA GLN A 111 22.62 2.31 6.49
C GLN A 111 22.35 2.96 5.14
N GLY A 112 21.23 2.61 4.50
CA GLY A 112 20.77 3.29 3.29
C GLY A 112 19.84 4.43 3.64
N LEU A 113 20.19 5.66 3.25
CA LEU A 113 19.38 6.86 3.46
C LEU A 113 18.70 7.27 2.16
N THR A 114 17.37 7.40 2.19
CA THR A 114 16.56 7.90 1.07
C THR A 114 15.76 9.10 1.52
N TRP A 115 15.91 10.23 0.82
CA TRP A 115 15.16 11.44 1.15
C TRP A 115 13.68 11.33 0.76
N PRO A 116 12.75 11.92 1.52
CA PRO A 116 11.31 11.88 1.24
C PRO A 116 10.92 12.26 -0.19
N TRP A 117 11.47 13.37 -0.69
CA TRP A 117 11.20 13.85 -2.05
C TRP A 117 11.78 12.92 -3.11
N ALA A 118 12.93 12.30 -2.85
CA ALA A 118 13.60 11.39 -3.77
C ALA A 118 12.92 10.03 -3.84
N PHE A 119 12.34 9.57 -2.73
CA PHE A 119 11.50 8.37 -2.69
C PHE A 119 10.32 8.49 -3.65
N ALA A 120 9.51 9.55 -3.50
CA ALA A 120 8.31 9.74 -4.32
C ALA A 120 8.64 9.89 -5.81
N SER A 121 9.64 10.74 -6.15
CA SER A 121 10.06 10.92 -7.54
C SER A 121 10.69 9.65 -8.12
N GLY A 122 11.47 8.92 -7.33
CA GLY A 122 12.15 7.69 -7.75
C GLY A 122 11.16 6.54 -8.00
N LEU A 123 10.16 6.38 -7.13
CA LEU A 123 9.08 5.39 -7.31
C LEU A 123 8.30 5.67 -8.59
N ARG A 124 7.89 6.93 -8.78
CA ARG A 124 7.19 7.37 -10.00
C ARG A 124 8.04 7.10 -11.24
N ALA A 125 9.28 7.55 -11.26
CA ALA A 125 10.18 7.39 -12.41
C ALA A 125 10.47 5.92 -12.73
N TYR A 126 10.52 5.05 -11.71
CA TYR A 126 10.68 3.61 -11.90
C TYR A 126 9.46 2.98 -12.59
N ALA A 127 8.26 3.32 -12.10
CA ALA A 127 7.01 2.77 -12.60
C ALA A 127 6.67 3.31 -14.00
N GLU A 128 6.85 4.61 -14.26
CA GLU A 128 6.66 5.23 -15.59
C GLU A 128 7.59 4.64 -16.67
N ALA A 129 8.80 4.20 -16.30
CA ALA A 129 9.70 3.55 -17.24
C ALA A 129 9.17 2.20 -17.77
N ARG A 130 8.15 1.62 -17.12
CA ARG A 130 7.51 0.35 -17.46
C ARG A 130 6.04 0.51 -17.89
N CYS A 131 5.40 1.59 -17.48
CA CYS A 131 4.02 1.95 -17.83
C CYS A 131 4.00 3.32 -18.55
N PRO A 132 4.15 3.36 -19.89
CA PRO A 132 4.35 4.60 -20.63
C PRO A 132 3.13 5.54 -20.63
N GLY A 133 1.92 5.03 -20.43
CA GLY A 133 0.68 5.81 -20.29
C GLY A 133 0.64 6.64 -19.01
N GLY A 134 1.49 6.32 -18.02
CA GLY A 134 1.75 7.15 -16.85
C GLY A 134 1.31 6.54 -15.53
N VAL A 135 1.95 7.02 -14.46
CA VAL A 135 1.70 6.58 -13.07
C VAL A 135 1.56 7.81 -12.18
N ARG A 136 0.51 7.82 -11.34
CA ARG A 136 0.28 8.86 -10.35
C ARG A 136 0.62 8.35 -8.95
N VAL A 137 1.69 8.91 -8.40
CA VAL A 137 2.11 8.70 -7.01
C VAL A 137 1.64 9.89 -6.18
N GLU A 138 0.90 9.60 -5.12
CA GLU A 138 0.39 10.58 -4.17
C GLU A 138 1.17 10.52 -2.86
N THR A 139 1.15 11.62 -2.10
CA THR A 139 1.75 11.70 -0.78
C THR A 139 0.88 12.50 0.17
N ALA A 140 0.86 12.09 1.44
CA ALA A 140 0.14 12.80 2.50
C ALA A 140 0.89 12.73 3.82
N GLY A 141 1.16 13.90 4.41
CA GLY A 141 1.54 14.05 5.81
C GLY A 141 0.37 14.56 6.64
N GLY A 142 0.53 14.61 7.96
CA GLY A 142 -0.48 15.15 8.87
C GLY A 142 -0.26 14.75 10.31
N SER A 143 -1.30 14.92 11.12
CA SER A 143 -1.32 14.35 12.48
C SER A 143 -1.34 12.83 12.41
N LEU A 144 -0.83 12.17 13.45
CA LEU A 144 -0.84 10.70 13.53
C LEU A 144 -2.25 10.10 13.36
N ALA A 145 -3.28 10.75 13.90
CA ALA A 145 -4.66 10.34 13.73
C ALA A 145 -5.15 10.46 12.28
N ALA A 146 -4.90 11.60 11.62
CA ALA A 146 -5.28 11.79 10.22
C ALA A 146 -4.54 10.83 9.28
N THR A 147 -3.28 10.55 9.59
CA THR A 147 -2.47 9.55 8.88
C THR A 147 -3.04 8.15 9.06
N PHE A 148 -3.43 7.77 10.28
CA PHE A 148 -4.10 6.49 10.54
C PHE A 148 -5.40 6.36 9.73
N ASP A 149 -6.27 7.36 9.79
CA ASP A 149 -7.55 7.33 9.07
C ASP A 149 -7.37 7.22 7.55
N ARG A 150 -6.36 7.93 7.00
CA ARG A 150 -5.99 7.81 5.59
C ARG A 150 -5.47 6.41 5.26
N ALA A 151 -4.61 5.84 6.09
CA ALA A 151 -4.08 4.50 5.88
C ALA A 151 -5.19 3.45 5.87
N VAL A 152 -6.15 3.54 6.81
CA VAL A 152 -7.35 2.69 6.84
C VAL A 152 -8.15 2.83 5.54
N ALA A 153 -8.41 4.06 5.09
CA ALA A 153 -9.17 4.32 3.86
C ALA A 153 -8.49 3.78 2.59
N LEU A 154 -7.15 3.77 2.53
CA LEU A 154 -6.40 3.18 1.43
C LEU A 154 -6.49 1.65 1.47
N LEU A 155 -6.29 1.05 2.64
CA LEU A 155 -6.32 -0.40 2.80
C LEU A 155 -7.70 -0.98 2.48
N THR A 156 -8.80 -0.30 2.86
CA THR A 156 -10.17 -0.76 2.56
C THR A 156 -10.51 -0.70 1.07
N ARG A 157 -9.74 0.06 0.28
CA ARG A 157 -9.76 0.06 -1.19
C ARG A 157 -8.83 -0.99 -1.80
N GLY A 158 -8.14 -1.80 -0.98
CA GLY A 158 -7.13 -2.76 -1.44
C GLY A 158 -5.81 -2.12 -1.86
N ILE A 159 -5.49 -0.91 -1.36
CA ILE A 159 -4.28 -0.17 -1.72
C ILE A 159 -3.27 -0.24 -0.57
N PRO A 160 -2.31 -1.18 -0.59
CA PRO A 160 -1.14 -1.07 0.27
C PRO A 160 -0.34 0.18 -0.10
N HIS A 161 0.37 0.74 0.87
CA HIS A 161 1.06 2.02 0.71
C HIS A 161 2.29 2.07 1.58
N VAL A 162 3.23 2.95 1.29
CA VAL A 162 4.45 3.11 2.07
C VAL A 162 4.24 4.18 3.14
N ILE A 163 4.68 3.89 4.36
CA ILE A 163 4.80 4.82 5.47
C ILE A 163 6.27 5.15 5.69
N LEU A 164 6.57 6.44 5.83
CA LEU A 164 7.80 6.96 6.41
C LEU A 164 7.50 7.45 7.82
N PHE A 165 8.23 6.98 8.81
CA PHE A 165 8.06 7.36 10.22
C PHE A 165 9.41 7.42 10.94
N ASP A 166 9.45 8.10 12.09
CA ASP A 166 10.62 8.08 12.96
C ASP A 166 10.64 6.77 13.75
N TRP A 167 11.68 5.98 13.52
CA TRP A 167 11.86 4.65 14.08
C TRP A 167 12.24 4.67 15.57
N ARG A 168 12.98 5.69 16.05
CA ARG A 168 13.39 5.79 17.48
C ARG A 168 12.73 6.97 18.21
N GLY A 169 11.96 7.79 17.51
CA GLY A 169 11.30 8.98 18.05
C GLY A 169 12.21 10.05 18.59
N ALA A 170 13.29 10.31 17.86
CA ALA A 170 14.24 11.36 18.19
C ALA A 170 14.03 12.65 17.36
N GLY A 171 13.05 12.68 16.45
CA GLY A 171 12.73 13.80 15.55
C GLY A 171 13.84 14.14 14.54
N GLY A 172 14.79 13.21 14.30
CA GLY A 172 16.03 13.47 13.56
C GLY A 172 16.00 13.09 12.07
N ILE A 173 17.05 13.48 11.32
CA ILE A 173 17.31 12.97 9.95
C ILE A 173 17.50 11.45 9.97
N LEU A 174 18.03 10.94 11.09
CA LEU A 174 18.10 9.53 11.45
C LEU A 174 17.59 9.39 12.89
N PRO A 175 16.79 8.37 13.22
CA PRO A 175 16.43 7.21 12.40
C PRO A 175 15.00 7.28 11.84
N ASN A 176 14.85 7.47 10.52
CA ASN A 176 13.57 7.33 9.83
C ASN A 176 13.53 5.97 9.09
N HIS A 177 12.36 5.32 8.99
CA HIS A 177 12.19 4.04 8.29
C HIS A 177 11.03 4.09 7.29
N TYR A 178 11.25 3.51 6.10
CA TYR A 178 10.19 3.28 5.12
C TYR A 178 9.72 1.82 5.22
N ALA A 179 8.42 1.61 5.30
CA ALA A 179 7.81 0.28 5.35
C ALA A 179 6.49 0.26 4.57
N VAL A 180 6.05 -0.91 4.13
CA VAL A 180 4.76 -1.06 3.45
C VAL A 180 3.67 -1.34 4.47
N VAL A 181 2.68 -0.48 4.58
CA VAL A 181 1.47 -0.70 5.36
C VAL A 181 0.58 -1.70 4.61
N VAL A 182 0.28 -2.81 5.28
CA VAL A 182 -0.53 -3.91 4.75
C VAL A 182 -1.76 -4.19 5.60
N GLY A 183 -1.89 -3.59 6.79
CA GLY A 183 -3.03 -3.81 7.64
C GLY A 183 -3.21 -2.76 8.73
N TYR A 184 -4.30 -2.89 9.49
CA TYR A 184 -4.62 -2.04 10.63
C TYR A 184 -5.31 -2.81 11.77
N ASP A 185 -5.23 -2.25 12.98
CA ASP A 185 -6.07 -2.62 14.12
C ASP A 185 -6.64 -1.37 14.79
N ARG A 186 -7.98 -1.30 14.81
CA ARG A 186 -8.79 -0.26 15.44
C ARG A 186 -9.64 -0.75 16.60
N SER A 187 -9.51 -2.02 16.98
CA SER A 187 -10.28 -2.61 18.07
C SER A 187 -10.05 -1.86 19.38
N GLY A 188 -11.12 -1.59 20.12
CA GLY A 188 -11.04 -0.80 21.36
C GLY A 188 -10.48 0.62 21.20
N GLY A 189 -10.54 1.22 20.01
CA GLY A 189 -10.04 2.57 19.75
C GLY A 189 -8.53 2.67 19.49
N ARG A 190 -7.86 1.53 19.29
CA ARG A 190 -6.44 1.47 18.89
C ARG A 190 -6.19 2.17 17.55
N ARG A 191 -4.94 2.58 17.31
CA ARG A 191 -4.47 3.14 16.03
C ARG A 191 -3.20 2.43 15.59
N HIS A 192 -3.28 1.11 15.44
CA HIS A 192 -2.13 0.34 15.04
C HIS A 192 -2.13 0.09 13.53
N LEU A 193 -0.97 0.27 12.90
CA LEU A 193 -0.70 -0.16 11.54
C LEU A 193 0.12 -1.45 11.55
N ILE A 194 -0.12 -2.30 10.56
CA ILE A 194 0.61 -3.54 10.33
C ILE A 194 1.47 -3.31 9.11
N LEU A 195 2.78 -3.42 9.31
CA LEU A 195 3.80 -3.11 8.33
C LEU A 195 4.48 -4.39 7.85
N ASN A 196 4.79 -4.46 6.56
CA ASN A 196 5.91 -5.24 6.04
C ASN A 196 7.16 -4.34 6.05
N PRO A 197 8.14 -4.60 6.95
CA PRO A 197 9.24 -3.68 7.19
C PRO A 197 10.41 -3.83 6.23
N GLY A 198 10.39 -4.80 5.31
CA GLY A 198 11.49 -5.05 4.37
C GLY A 198 12.73 -5.69 5.01
N TRP A 199 12.52 -6.47 6.08
CA TRP A 199 13.59 -7.19 6.80
C TRP A 199 13.46 -8.72 6.69
N GLY A 200 12.74 -9.22 5.68
CA GLY A 200 12.63 -10.67 5.45
C GLY A 200 11.60 -11.38 6.33
N TYR A 201 10.78 -10.64 7.06
CA TYR A 201 9.60 -11.16 7.76
C TYR A 201 8.37 -10.30 7.46
N ASP A 202 7.19 -10.89 7.60
CA ASP A 202 5.95 -10.30 7.09
C ASP A 202 5.43 -9.09 7.87
N PHE A 203 5.35 -9.20 9.20
CA PHE A 203 4.51 -8.28 9.96
C PHE A 203 5.18 -7.66 11.19
N GLN A 204 5.07 -6.34 11.25
CA GLN A 204 5.45 -5.50 12.38
C GLN A 204 4.28 -4.58 12.76
N LEU A 205 4.07 -4.38 14.05
CA LEU A 205 3.04 -3.53 14.63
C LEU A 205 3.62 -2.15 14.96
N LEU A 206 3.08 -1.11 14.31
CA LEU A 206 3.38 0.29 14.58
C LEU A 206 2.19 0.94 15.29
N ASP A 207 2.43 1.63 16.41
CA ASP A 207 1.38 2.33 17.15
C ASP A 207 1.39 3.83 16.80
N LEU A 208 0.34 4.31 16.11
CA LEU A 208 0.17 5.73 15.80
C LEU A 208 -0.49 6.53 16.94
N ALA A 209 -0.67 5.94 18.11
CA ALA A 209 -0.89 6.69 19.35
C ALA A 209 0.44 7.14 20.00
N ASP A 210 1.56 6.50 19.67
CA ASP A 210 2.87 6.86 20.19
C ASP A 210 3.41 8.10 19.46
N PRO A 211 3.58 9.27 20.14
CA PRO A 211 4.12 10.47 19.49
C PRO A 211 5.56 10.30 19.00
N ALA A 212 6.31 9.31 19.50
CA ALA A 212 7.65 8.99 19.05
C ALA A 212 7.70 8.61 17.57
N VAL A 213 6.63 8.09 16.98
CA VAL A 213 6.66 7.69 15.56
C VAL A 213 6.61 8.90 14.60
N ALA A 214 6.32 10.09 15.12
CA ALA A 214 6.24 11.31 14.33
C ALA A 214 7.64 11.87 13.99
N PRO A 215 7.79 12.53 12.83
CA PRO A 215 6.78 12.80 11.81
C PRO A 215 6.44 11.57 10.97
N VAL A 216 5.22 11.53 10.42
CA VAL A 216 4.78 10.44 9.53
C VAL A 216 4.31 10.97 8.20
N THR A 217 4.68 10.29 7.10
CA THR A 217 4.22 10.57 5.74
C THR A 217 3.84 9.27 5.04
N LEU A 218 2.72 9.28 4.31
CA LEU A 218 2.30 8.18 3.45
C LEU A 218 2.64 8.47 1.98
N TYR A 219 2.91 7.41 1.23
CA TYR A 219 3.11 7.41 -0.21
C TYR A 219 2.38 6.24 -0.84
N TRP A 220 1.65 6.45 -1.93
CA TRP A 220 0.96 5.37 -2.62
C TRP A 220 0.83 5.64 -4.11
N ILE A 221 0.65 4.57 -4.87
CA ILE A 221 0.28 4.65 -6.29
C ILE A 221 -1.25 4.77 -6.32
N GLU A 222 -1.77 5.93 -6.69
CA GLU A 222 -3.21 6.14 -6.77
C GLU A 222 -3.76 5.62 -8.11
N GLU A 223 -2.95 5.66 -9.17
CA GLU A 223 -3.39 5.32 -10.51
C GLU A 223 -2.21 4.91 -11.41
N ILE A 224 -2.45 3.92 -12.27
CA ILE A 224 -1.58 3.50 -13.37
C ILE A 224 -2.46 3.43 -14.61
N LEU A 225 -2.13 4.19 -15.65
CA LEU A 225 -3.05 4.44 -16.78
C LEU A 225 -3.09 3.30 -17.82
N ASP A 226 -2.15 2.35 -17.75
CA ASP A 226 -2.09 1.18 -18.62
C ASP A 226 -2.16 -0.13 -17.81
N PRO A 227 -3.29 -0.45 -17.16
CA PRO A 227 -3.39 -1.72 -16.45
C PRO A 227 -3.38 -2.91 -17.42
N PRO A 228 -2.69 -4.00 -17.09
CA PRO A 228 -2.84 -5.30 -17.77
C PRO A 228 -4.29 -5.80 -17.70
N ASP A 229 -4.60 -6.91 -18.38
CA ASP A 229 -5.95 -7.48 -18.56
C ASP A 229 -6.62 -8.04 -17.28
N ASP A 230 -6.34 -7.48 -16.10
CA ASP A 230 -6.86 -7.85 -14.77
C ASP A 230 -6.62 -9.32 -14.41
N VAL A 231 -5.58 -9.92 -14.98
CA VAL A 231 -5.09 -11.25 -14.63
C VAL A 231 -3.96 -11.08 -13.61
N PRO A 232 -4.00 -11.78 -12.46
CA PRO A 232 -2.97 -11.62 -11.46
C PRO A 232 -1.64 -12.22 -11.97
N GLY A 233 -0.54 -11.52 -11.74
CA GLY A 233 0.79 -11.91 -12.23
C GLY A 233 1.38 -13.10 -11.47
N ALA A 234 2.59 -13.52 -11.84
CA ALA A 234 3.27 -14.59 -11.12
C ALA A 234 3.63 -14.15 -9.68
N PRO A 235 3.60 -15.06 -8.69
CA PRO A 235 4.11 -14.78 -7.35
C PRO A 235 5.59 -14.34 -7.39
N VAL A 236 5.90 -13.30 -6.62
CA VAL A 236 7.25 -12.75 -6.50
C VAL A 236 7.72 -12.90 -5.06
N GLY A 237 8.88 -13.54 -4.86
CA GLY A 237 9.45 -13.72 -3.52
C GLY A 237 8.70 -14.73 -2.64
N PRO A 238 8.94 -14.74 -1.33
CA PRO A 238 8.27 -15.65 -0.40
C PRO A 238 6.78 -15.30 -0.26
N PRO A 239 5.90 -16.30 -0.06
CA PRO A 239 4.48 -16.06 0.14
C PRO A 239 4.24 -15.28 1.43
N SER A 240 3.30 -14.33 1.38
CA SER A 240 2.97 -13.52 2.54
C SER A 240 2.34 -14.38 3.65
N ALA A 241 2.69 -14.04 4.89
CA ALA A 241 2.26 -14.70 6.11
C ALA A 241 2.62 -16.20 6.14
N ALA A 242 3.76 -16.58 5.56
CA ALA A 242 4.21 -17.96 5.54
C ALA A 242 4.28 -18.54 6.97
N GLY A 243 3.64 -19.69 7.17
CA GLY A 243 3.57 -20.36 8.48
C GLY A 243 2.60 -19.73 9.48
N MET A 244 1.81 -18.72 9.08
CA MET A 244 0.77 -18.10 9.91
C MET A 244 -0.66 -18.47 9.48
N TRP A 245 -0.79 -19.25 8.41
CA TRP A 245 -2.05 -19.78 7.91
C TRP A 245 -2.42 -21.06 8.65
N GLU A 246 -3.64 -21.11 9.17
CA GLU A 246 -4.21 -22.29 9.83
C GLU A 246 -5.41 -22.80 9.04
N ARG A 247 -5.55 -24.14 8.99
CA ARG A 247 -6.73 -24.78 8.41
C ARG A 247 -7.60 -25.34 9.53
N GLY A 248 -8.83 -24.87 9.61
CA GLY A 248 -9.85 -25.35 10.55
C GLY A 248 -10.38 -26.74 10.19
N GLU A 249 -11.13 -27.34 11.11
CA GLU A 249 -11.74 -28.67 10.94
C GLU A 249 -12.76 -28.73 9.80
N ASP A 250 -13.42 -27.61 9.51
CA ASP A 250 -14.35 -27.40 8.39
C ASP A 250 -13.64 -27.05 7.06
N ALA A 251 -12.32 -27.26 7.00
CA ALA A 251 -11.44 -26.91 5.90
C ALA A 251 -11.35 -25.40 5.59
N THR A 252 -11.91 -24.52 6.43
CA THR A 252 -11.70 -23.07 6.30
C THR A 252 -10.25 -22.70 6.58
N VAL A 253 -9.72 -21.73 5.82
CA VAL A 253 -8.36 -21.20 6.03
C VAL A 253 -8.49 -19.86 6.72
N GLN A 254 -7.77 -19.69 7.83
CA GLN A 254 -7.75 -18.47 8.62
C GLN A 254 -6.31 -18.03 8.86
N LEU A 255 -6.10 -16.71 8.94
CA LEU A 255 -4.80 -16.14 9.28
C LEU A 255 -4.70 -15.96 10.80
N ARG A 256 -3.65 -16.49 11.43
CA ARG A 256 -3.29 -16.23 12.83
C ARG A 256 -1.93 -15.54 12.88
N PRO A 257 -1.89 -14.20 12.72
CA PRO A 257 -0.63 -13.51 12.51
C PRO A 257 0.16 -13.35 13.80
N VAL A 258 1.48 -13.42 13.66
CA VAL A 258 2.46 -13.08 14.69
C VAL A 258 3.14 -11.78 14.26
N LEU A 259 2.88 -10.71 15.01
CA LEU A 259 3.34 -9.37 14.70
C LEU A 259 4.52 -9.02 15.61
N ARG A 260 5.65 -8.57 15.07
CA ARG A 260 6.74 -8.02 15.90
C ARG A 260 6.39 -6.60 16.34
N LEU A 261 6.78 -6.19 17.54
CA LEU A 261 6.64 -4.79 17.92
C LEU A 261 7.68 -3.93 17.19
N HIS A 262 7.31 -2.74 16.71
CA HIS A 262 8.29 -1.86 16.08
C HIS A 262 9.36 -1.39 17.08
N SER A 263 8.95 -0.98 18.28
CA SER A 263 9.85 -0.45 19.32
C SER A 263 10.73 -1.52 19.97
N ASP A 264 10.31 -2.79 19.91
CA ASP A 264 11.08 -3.95 20.36
C ASP A 264 10.87 -5.14 19.41
N PRO A 265 11.67 -5.25 18.33
CA PRO A 265 11.52 -6.31 17.34
C PRO A 265 11.75 -7.74 17.84
N ALA A 266 12.31 -7.91 19.05
CA ALA A 266 12.43 -9.22 19.70
C ALA A 266 11.11 -9.68 20.32
N SER A 267 10.24 -8.73 20.69
CA SER A 267 8.91 -8.98 21.23
C SER A 267 7.87 -9.17 20.13
N THR A 268 6.87 -10.00 20.42
CA THR A 268 5.77 -10.30 19.47
C THR A 268 4.40 -10.22 20.13
N VAL A 269 3.40 -9.88 19.32
CA VAL A 269 1.98 -9.94 19.63
C VAL A 269 1.35 -10.98 18.72
N ARG A 270 0.57 -11.89 19.30
CA ARG A 270 -0.22 -12.87 18.54
C ARG A 270 -1.66 -12.43 18.51
N TRP A 271 -2.25 -12.39 17.33
CA TRP A 271 -3.69 -12.21 17.19
C TRP A 271 -4.42 -13.55 17.18
N PRO A 272 -5.72 -13.57 17.52
CA PRO A 272 -6.56 -14.73 17.24
C PRO A 272 -6.66 -14.97 15.73
N ALA A 273 -7.16 -16.14 15.34
CA ALA A 273 -7.47 -16.43 13.94
C ALA A 273 -8.47 -15.40 13.37
N SER A 274 -8.31 -15.03 12.11
CA SER A 274 -9.21 -14.12 11.38
C SER A 274 -10.63 -14.67 11.35
N SER A 275 -11.64 -13.83 11.56
CA SER A 275 -13.05 -14.19 11.43
C SER A 275 -13.39 -14.72 10.03
N ARG A 276 -12.79 -14.12 9.00
CA ARG A 276 -12.94 -14.56 7.60
C ARG A 276 -11.75 -14.13 6.75
N VAL A 277 -11.59 -14.83 5.63
CA VAL A 277 -10.61 -14.53 4.58
C VAL A 277 -11.36 -14.32 3.27
N GLN A 278 -11.06 -13.25 2.56
CA GLN A 278 -11.67 -12.91 1.29
C GLN A 278 -10.61 -12.86 0.19
N PRO A 279 -10.74 -13.61 -0.92
CA PRO A 279 -9.87 -13.44 -2.07
C PRO A 279 -9.97 -12.03 -2.64
N LEU A 280 -8.82 -11.42 -2.93
CA LEU A 280 -8.74 -10.14 -3.64
C LEU A 280 -8.89 -10.31 -5.15
N VAL A 281 -8.51 -11.49 -5.66
CA VAL A 281 -8.62 -11.90 -7.07
C VAL A 281 -9.04 -13.36 -7.15
N PRO A 282 -10.02 -13.71 -8.01
CA PRO A 282 -10.32 -15.11 -8.28
C PRO A 282 -9.09 -15.89 -8.77
N GLY A 283 -8.85 -17.07 -8.20
CA GLY A 283 -7.74 -17.96 -8.60
C GLY A 283 -6.35 -17.59 -8.05
N ALA A 284 -6.28 -16.61 -7.14
CA ALA A 284 -5.04 -16.21 -6.47
C ALA A 284 -5.18 -16.36 -4.95
N ASP A 285 -4.98 -17.58 -4.44
CA ASP A 285 -5.21 -17.93 -3.02
C ASP A 285 -4.25 -17.22 -2.04
N ASP A 286 -3.13 -16.69 -2.53
CA ASP A 286 -2.15 -15.88 -1.78
C ASP A 286 -2.50 -14.38 -1.74
N LEU A 287 -3.46 -13.93 -2.56
CA LEU A 287 -3.97 -12.57 -2.59
C LEU A 287 -5.31 -12.51 -1.85
N THR A 288 -5.26 -12.21 -0.56
CA THR A 288 -6.45 -12.23 0.28
C THR A 288 -6.48 -11.05 1.25
N THR A 289 -7.66 -10.80 1.77
CA THR A 289 -7.89 -9.93 2.91
C THR A 289 -8.31 -10.80 4.09
N ALA A 290 -7.47 -10.86 5.12
CA ALA A 290 -7.83 -11.46 6.40
C ALA A 290 -8.52 -10.41 7.27
N ILE A 291 -9.70 -10.74 7.79
CA ILE A 291 -10.61 -9.81 8.45
C ILE A 291 -10.96 -10.32 9.84
N TRP A 292 -10.87 -9.43 10.83
CA TRP A 292 -11.47 -9.62 12.15
C TRP A 292 -12.63 -8.64 12.29
N ASP A 293 -13.84 -9.18 12.24
CA ASP A 293 -15.04 -8.41 12.52
C ASP A 293 -15.13 -8.17 14.04
N GLY A 294 -15.65 -7.00 14.44
CA GLY A 294 -15.85 -6.69 15.85
C GLY A 294 -16.95 -7.55 16.49
N PRO A 295 -17.02 -7.59 17.82
CA PRO A 295 -18.11 -8.22 18.55
C PRO A 295 -19.48 -7.58 18.24
#